data_AF-A0A2E0HB44-F1
#
_entry.id   AF-A0A2E0HB44-F1
#
_cell.length_a   1.000
_cell.length_b   1.000
_cell.length_c   1.000
_cell.angle_alpha   90.00
_cell.angle_beta   90.00
_cell.angle_gamma   90.00
#
_symmetry.space_group_name_H-M   'P 1'
#
loop_
_entity.id
_entity.type
_entity.pdbx_description
1 polymer ?
#
loop_
_entity_poly.entity_id
_entity_poly.type
_entity_poly.pdbx_seq_one_letter_code
_entity_poly.pdbx_strand_id
1 'polypeptide(L)'
;MKKILLGSTAIVAAGMIASTPSAIAAEKMKLSVGGYMEQWFGFTSQDDVTGQDYSGFSTVSDGEIHFKGSTKLDNGISIGVNVQLEAQQGGDQIDEQYMTVSGGFGQIIIGDENSAMYKMHYAPSDFGIGTNSGDVTSWNKPVSDAEGDSIAMGGHYRAPFGAT
;
A
#
# COMPACT_ATOMS: atom_id res chain seq x y z
N MET A 1 -28.13 -7.06 -33.62
CA MET A 1 -28.84 -6.96 -32.32
C MET A 1 -27.89 -6.73 -31.14
N LYS A 2 -26.88 -7.57 -30.90
CA LYS A 2 -25.92 -7.37 -29.78
C LYS A 2 -25.21 -6.01 -29.76
N LYS A 3 -24.80 -5.49 -30.93
CA LYS A 3 -24.11 -4.19 -31.08
C LYS A 3 -24.98 -2.98 -30.72
N ILE A 4 -26.27 -3.06 -31.03
CA ILE A 4 -27.24 -2.00 -30.70
C ILE A 4 -27.48 -2.00 -29.20
N LEU A 5 -27.66 -3.17 -28.59
CA LEU A 5 -27.87 -3.30 -27.16
C LEU A 5 -26.67 -2.78 -26.35
N LEU A 6 -25.45 -3.16 -26.72
CA LEU A 6 -24.21 -2.66 -26.10
C LEU A 6 -24.03 -1.15 -26.28
N GLY A 7 -24.35 -0.62 -27.47
CA GLY A 7 -24.33 0.81 -27.73
C GLY A 7 -25.34 1.59 -26.89
N SER A 8 -26.57 1.08 -26.77
CA SER A 8 -27.62 1.68 -25.94
C SER A 8 -27.25 1.66 -24.46
N THR A 9 -26.69 0.56 -23.94
CA THR A 9 -26.23 0.49 -22.55
C THR A 9 -25.07 1.45 -22.28
N ALA A 10 -24.12 1.56 -23.21
CA ALA A 10 -23.00 2.50 -23.09
C ALA A 10 -23.47 3.97 -23.14
N ILE A 11 -24.45 4.30 -23.99
CA ILE A 11 -25.03 5.65 -24.07
C ILE A 11 -25.85 5.98 -22.83
N VAL A 12 -26.62 5.03 -22.29
CA VAL A 12 -27.34 5.22 -21.03
C VAL A 12 -26.36 5.38 -19.86
N ALA A 13 -25.30 4.59 -19.81
CA ALA A 13 -24.24 4.73 -18.81
C ALA A 13 -23.53 6.09 -18.92
N ALA A 14 -23.10 6.50 -20.11
CA ALA A 14 -22.48 7.80 -20.35
C ALA A 14 -23.44 8.96 -20.09
N GLY A 15 -24.71 8.82 -20.45
CA GLY A 15 -25.75 9.81 -20.21
C GLY A 15 -26.09 9.97 -18.73
N MET A 16 -26.06 8.90 -17.94
CA MET A 16 -26.20 8.98 -16.48
C MET A 16 -24.99 9.66 -15.83
N ILE A 17 -23.77 9.43 -16.34
CA ILE A 17 -22.55 10.09 -15.87
C ILE A 17 -22.54 11.58 -16.24
N ALA A 18 -23.01 11.94 -17.44
CA ALA A 18 -23.03 13.31 -17.91
C ALA A 18 -24.20 14.15 -17.36
N SER A 19 -25.29 13.50 -16.90
CA SER A 19 -26.49 14.18 -16.39
C SER A 19 -26.53 14.34 -14.88
N THR A 20 -25.54 13.82 -14.13
CA THR A 20 -25.41 14.17 -12.72
C THR A 20 -25.16 15.68 -12.60
N PRO A 21 -26.00 16.43 -11.86
CA PRO A 21 -25.67 17.80 -11.49
C PRO A 21 -24.25 17.86 -10.93
N SER A 22 -23.54 18.98 -11.09
CA SER A 22 -22.29 19.21 -10.38
C SER A 22 -22.55 19.05 -8.88
N ALA A 23 -22.27 17.86 -8.35
CA ALA A 23 -22.58 17.52 -6.99
C ALA A 23 -21.51 18.16 -6.12
N ILE A 24 -21.92 19.21 -5.41
CA ILE A 24 -21.11 19.78 -4.34
C ILE A 24 -21.10 18.74 -3.22
N ALA A 25 -19.97 18.59 -2.55
CA ALA A 25 -19.93 17.82 -1.32
C ALA A 25 -20.72 18.58 -0.26
N ALA A 26 -21.67 17.92 0.42
CA ALA A 26 -22.45 18.53 1.50
C ALA A 26 -21.56 19.22 2.56
N GLU A 27 -20.38 18.65 2.77
CA GLU A 27 -19.30 19.24 3.56
C GLU A 27 -17.96 19.07 2.80
N LYS A 28 -17.05 20.05 2.94
CA LYS A 28 -15.67 19.91 2.45
C LYS A 28 -15.05 18.66 3.05
N MET A 29 -14.32 17.90 2.22
CA MET A 29 -13.61 16.71 2.69
C MET A 29 -12.67 17.07 3.84
N LYS A 30 -12.81 16.36 4.96
CA LYS A 30 -11.88 16.42 6.08
C LYS A 30 -10.79 15.38 5.85
N LEU A 31 -9.54 15.81 5.97
CA LEU A 31 -8.40 14.91 6.00
C LEU A 31 -8.07 14.58 7.45
N SER A 32 -7.87 13.29 7.72
CA SER A 32 -7.30 12.77 8.96
C SER A 32 -5.85 12.37 8.71
N VAL A 33 -5.00 12.65 9.69
CA VAL A 33 -3.64 12.11 9.76
C VAL A 33 -3.65 10.95 10.76
N GLY A 34 -3.19 9.80 10.32
CA GLY A 34 -3.02 8.60 11.14
C GLY A 34 -1.73 7.88 10.73
N GLY A 35 -1.61 6.60 11.06
CA GLY A 35 -0.45 5.80 10.72
C GLY A 35 -0.06 4.83 11.82
N TYR A 36 1.12 4.23 11.68
CA TYR A 36 1.70 3.31 12.66
C TYR A 36 3.22 3.48 12.74
N MET A 37 3.81 2.93 13.80
CA MET A 37 5.25 2.78 13.93
C MET A 37 5.54 1.53 14.74
N GLU A 38 6.40 0.69 14.21
CA GLU A 38 6.87 -0.56 14.78
C GLU A 38 8.39 -0.55 14.90
N GLN A 39 8.89 -1.23 15.93
CA GLN A 39 10.31 -1.44 16.16
C GLN A 39 10.51 -2.88 16.59
N TRP A 40 11.37 -3.57 15.87
CA TRP A 40 11.65 -4.98 16.05
C TRP A 40 13.12 -5.19 16.39
N PHE A 41 13.37 -6.14 17.28
CA PHE A 41 14.69 -6.58 17.70
C PHE A 41 14.75 -8.10 17.56
N GLY A 42 15.82 -8.63 16.97
CA GLY A 42 15.85 -10.04 16.64
C GLY A 42 17.25 -10.57 16.42
N PHE A 43 17.37 -11.88 16.57
CA PHE A 43 18.59 -12.63 16.31
C PHE A 43 18.37 -13.58 15.14
N THR A 44 19.36 -13.67 14.26
CA THR A 44 19.36 -14.58 13.11
C THR A 44 20.58 -15.51 13.19
N SER A 45 20.35 -16.78 12.86
CA SER A 45 21.39 -17.78 12.69
C SER A 45 21.26 -18.33 11.29
N GLN A 46 22.37 -18.43 10.57
CA GLN A 46 22.44 -18.85 9.18
C GLN A 46 23.76 -19.53 8.89
N ASP A 47 23.78 -20.36 7.84
CA ASP A 47 25.01 -20.97 7.37
C ASP A 47 25.87 -19.92 6.66
N ASP A 48 27.15 -19.82 7.06
CA ASP A 48 28.08 -18.87 6.48
C ASP A 48 28.30 -19.14 4.98
N VAL A 49 28.23 -18.07 4.19
CA VAL A 49 28.70 -18.08 2.80
C VAL A 49 30.14 -17.55 2.79
N THR A 50 31.01 -18.17 2.01
CA THR A 50 32.43 -17.77 1.94
C THR A 50 32.57 -16.28 1.65
N GLY A 51 33.22 -15.54 2.57
CA GLY A 51 33.49 -14.11 2.42
C GLY A 51 32.38 -13.18 2.89
N GLN A 52 31.37 -13.67 3.60
CA GLN A 52 30.32 -12.85 4.21
C GLN A 52 30.33 -13.06 5.73
N ASP A 53 30.30 -11.96 6.48
CA ASP A 53 30.10 -11.99 7.94
C ASP A 53 28.77 -11.33 8.28
N TYR A 54 28.02 -11.93 9.20
CA TYR A 54 26.67 -11.51 9.55
C TYR A 54 26.60 -11.19 11.05
N SER A 55 26.02 -10.04 11.40
CA SER A 55 25.93 -9.52 12.78
C SER A 55 25.26 -10.49 13.77
N GLY A 56 24.37 -11.36 13.28
CA GLY A 56 23.54 -12.26 14.10
C GLY A 56 22.47 -11.57 14.94
N PHE A 57 22.56 -10.25 15.15
CA PHE A 57 21.55 -9.39 15.76
C PHE A 57 21.17 -8.24 14.83
N SER A 58 19.88 -7.87 14.80
CA SER A 58 19.38 -6.76 13.98
C SER A 58 18.25 -5.99 14.69
N THR A 59 18.11 -4.73 14.28
CA THR A 59 16.97 -3.88 14.61
C THR A 59 16.28 -3.46 13.33
N VAL A 60 14.99 -3.68 13.24
CA VAL A 60 14.19 -3.34 12.05
C VAL A 60 13.08 -2.38 12.46
N SER A 61 12.99 -1.27 11.75
CA SER A 61 11.93 -0.27 11.92
C SER A 61 10.97 -0.35 10.76
N ASP A 62 9.69 -0.20 11.06
CA ASP A 62 8.67 0.04 10.06
C ASP A 62 7.72 1.12 10.55
N GLY A 63 7.24 1.99 9.68
CA GLY A 63 6.43 3.09 10.12
C GLY A 63 5.92 3.92 8.97
N GLU A 64 4.73 4.45 9.15
CA GLU A 64 3.99 5.06 8.06
C GLU A 64 3.04 6.14 8.59
N ILE A 65 2.84 7.18 7.79
CA ILE A 65 1.92 8.28 8.07
C ILE A 65 0.85 8.31 6.99
N HIS A 66 -0.40 8.16 7.41
CA HIS A 66 -1.55 8.05 6.53
C HIS A 66 -2.30 9.37 6.45
N PHE A 67 -2.48 9.91 5.25
CA PHE A 67 -3.38 11.03 4.97
C PHE A 67 -4.64 10.50 4.31
N LYS A 68 -5.70 10.32 5.11
CA LYS A 68 -6.95 9.72 4.67
C LYS A 68 -8.08 10.73 4.67
N GLY A 69 -8.93 10.69 3.65
CA GLY A 69 -10.09 11.56 3.54
C GLY A 69 -11.26 10.85 2.89
N SER A 70 -12.47 11.22 3.28
CA SER A 70 -13.69 10.77 2.61
C SER A 70 -14.76 11.84 2.72
N THR A 71 -15.54 12.00 1.65
CA THR A 71 -16.74 12.83 1.65
C THR A 71 -17.83 12.18 0.82
N LYS A 72 -19.08 12.43 1.18
CA LYS A 72 -20.25 12.00 0.42
C LYS A 72 -20.86 13.20 -0.29
N LEU A 73 -20.99 13.08 -1.60
CA LEU A 73 -21.61 14.07 -2.46
C LEU A 73 -23.14 13.99 -2.34
N ASP A 74 -23.82 15.09 -2.66
CA ASP A 74 -25.29 15.19 -2.57
C ASP A 74 -26.02 14.16 -3.46
N ASN A 75 -25.38 13.72 -4.54
CA ASN A 75 -25.90 12.67 -5.43
C ASN A 75 -25.69 11.24 -4.88
N GLY A 76 -25.18 11.09 -3.66
CA GLY A 76 -25.00 9.82 -2.97
C GLY A 76 -23.68 9.11 -3.26
N ILE A 77 -22.85 9.62 -4.16
CA ILE A 77 -21.50 9.10 -4.45
C ILE A 77 -20.55 9.50 -3.32
N SER A 78 -19.72 8.56 -2.86
CA SER A 78 -18.63 8.84 -1.93
C SER A 78 -17.31 8.95 -2.69
N ILE A 79 -16.53 9.99 -2.38
CA ILE A 79 -15.16 10.18 -2.86
C ILE A 79 -14.22 10.03 -1.68
N GLY A 80 -13.19 9.20 -1.81
CA GLY A 80 -12.13 9.04 -0.81
C GLY A 80 -10.75 9.29 -1.39
N VAL A 81 -9.80 9.63 -0.52
CA VAL A 81 -8.37 9.76 -0.84
C VAL A 81 -7.54 9.05 0.22
N ASN A 82 -6.44 8.45 -0.21
CA ASN A 82 -5.43 7.86 0.65
C ASN A 82 -4.04 8.22 0.13
N VAL A 83 -3.16 8.64 1.03
CA VAL A 83 -1.73 8.79 0.79
C VAL A 83 -0.99 8.19 1.97
N GLN A 84 -0.07 7.29 1.67
CA GLN A 84 0.69 6.50 2.62
C GLN A 84 2.17 6.90 2.53
N LEU A 85 2.67 7.61 3.55
CA LEU A 85 4.01 8.22 3.59
C LEU A 85 4.90 7.41 4.52
N GLU A 86 5.97 6.83 3.97
CA GLU A 86 6.99 6.12 4.74
C GLU A 86 7.59 7.02 5.83
N ALA A 87 7.71 6.50 7.05
CA ALA A 87 8.35 7.22 8.16
C ALA A 87 9.88 7.13 8.14
N GLN A 88 10.43 6.27 7.27
CA GLN A 88 11.85 6.17 6.98
C GLN A 88 12.18 6.78 5.61
N GLN A 89 13.43 7.24 5.45
CA GLN A 89 13.91 7.69 4.15
C GLN A 89 14.19 6.49 3.26
N GLY A 90 13.48 6.40 2.14
CA GLY A 90 13.57 5.29 1.20
C GLY A 90 13.64 5.74 -0.26
N GLY A 91 13.80 4.77 -1.16
CA GLY A 91 13.65 4.98 -2.60
C GLY A 91 12.19 5.16 -3.02
N ASP A 92 11.29 4.53 -2.27
CA ASP A 92 9.86 4.82 -2.32
C ASP A 92 9.47 5.54 -1.03
N GLN A 93 9.00 6.77 -1.15
CA GLN A 93 8.63 7.59 0.00
C GLN A 93 7.11 7.59 0.19
N ILE A 94 6.37 7.32 -0.88
CA ILE A 94 4.91 7.28 -0.89
C ILE A 94 4.53 5.90 -1.40
N ASP A 95 4.08 5.03 -0.50
CA ASP A 95 3.64 3.68 -0.84
C ASP A 95 2.31 3.77 -1.62
N GLU A 96 1.16 3.78 -0.96
CA GLU A 96 -0.10 3.95 -1.70
C GLU A 96 -0.57 5.40 -1.84
N GLN A 97 -0.93 5.76 -3.07
CA GLN A 97 -1.52 7.05 -3.42
C GLN A 97 -2.70 6.86 -4.38
N TYR A 98 -3.92 6.88 -3.85
CA TYR A 98 -5.11 6.65 -4.66
C TYR A 98 -6.36 7.42 -4.21
N MET A 99 -7.29 7.54 -5.15
CA MET A 99 -8.66 8.00 -4.93
C MET A 99 -9.64 6.84 -5.05
N THR A 100 -10.70 6.88 -4.26
CA THR A 100 -11.85 5.96 -4.39
C THR A 100 -13.10 6.72 -4.82
N VAL A 101 -13.88 6.10 -5.70
CA VAL A 101 -15.21 6.56 -6.10
C VAL A 101 -16.20 5.42 -5.87
N SER A 102 -17.10 5.60 -4.91
CA SER A 102 -17.99 4.53 -4.44
C SER A 102 -19.46 4.95 -4.50
N GLY A 103 -20.33 4.02 -4.87
CA GLY A 103 -21.77 4.23 -4.93
C GLY A 103 -22.54 2.92 -5.05
N GLY A 104 -23.78 2.96 -5.53
CA GLY A 104 -24.59 1.76 -5.76
C GLY A 104 -24.00 0.79 -6.80
N PHE A 105 -23.02 1.25 -7.59
CA PHE A 105 -22.29 0.46 -8.57
C PHE A 105 -21.05 -0.27 -8.01
N GLY A 106 -20.79 -0.17 -6.70
CA GLY A 106 -19.56 -0.65 -6.08
C GLY A 106 -18.52 0.46 -5.95
N GLN A 107 -17.24 0.11 -6.02
CA GLN A 107 -16.11 1.03 -5.82
C GLN A 107 -15.12 0.92 -6.97
N ILE A 108 -14.67 2.09 -7.44
CA ILE A 108 -13.57 2.25 -8.39
C ILE A 108 -12.40 2.85 -7.61
N ILE A 109 -11.19 2.31 -7.82
CA ILE A 109 -9.94 2.82 -7.26
C ILE A 109 -9.09 3.34 -8.42
N ILE A 110 -8.52 4.55 -8.26
CA ILE A 110 -7.70 5.21 -9.27
C ILE A 110 -6.44 5.72 -8.59
N GLY A 111 -5.28 5.21 -9.00
CA GLY A 111 -3.97 5.54 -8.44
C GLY A 111 -3.18 4.29 -8.11
N ASP A 112 -2.19 4.47 -7.25
CA ASP A 112 -1.25 3.43 -6.83
C ASP A 112 -1.81 2.76 -5.57
N GLU A 113 -2.19 1.50 -5.72
CA GLU A 113 -2.85 0.68 -4.70
C GLU A 113 -2.47 -0.77 -4.97
N ASN A 114 -2.45 -1.57 -3.91
CA ASN A 114 -2.19 -3.00 -3.95
C ASN A 114 -2.95 -3.72 -5.08
N SER A 115 -2.25 -4.68 -5.70
CA SER A 115 -2.82 -5.49 -6.77
C SER A 115 -4.08 -6.22 -6.30
N ALA A 116 -5.00 -6.50 -7.23
CA ALA A 116 -6.22 -7.25 -6.91
C ALA A 116 -5.90 -8.62 -6.28
N MET A 117 -4.81 -9.26 -6.70
CA MET A 117 -4.34 -10.52 -6.11
C MET A 117 -3.96 -10.34 -4.64
N TYR A 118 -3.23 -9.27 -4.30
CA TYR A 118 -2.85 -8.98 -2.92
C TYR A 118 -4.07 -8.73 -2.03
N LYS A 119 -5.01 -7.90 -2.51
CA LYS A 119 -6.24 -7.57 -1.76
C LYS A 119 -7.20 -8.75 -1.57
N MET A 120 -7.09 -9.77 -2.42
CA MET A 120 -7.87 -11.01 -2.34
C MET A 120 -7.07 -12.18 -1.76
N HIS A 121 -5.86 -11.94 -1.30
CA HIS A 121 -5.03 -12.99 -0.71
C HIS A 121 -5.55 -13.36 0.69
N TYR A 122 -5.60 -14.66 0.97
CA TYR A 122 -5.99 -15.19 2.28
C TYR A 122 -4.83 -15.98 2.87
N ALA A 123 -4.32 -15.50 4.00
CA ALA A 123 -3.30 -16.16 4.81
C ALA A 123 -3.77 -16.22 6.28
N PRO A 124 -3.16 -17.08 7.11
CA PRO A 124 -3.23 -16.94 8.55
C PRO A 124 -2.84 -15.52 8.98
N SER A 125 -3.35 -15.06 10.12
CA SER A 125 -2.88 -13.81 10.70
C SER A 125 -1.37 -13.87 10.95
N ASP A 126 -0.65 -12.87 10.47
CA ASP A 126 0.76 -12.70 10.84
C ASP A 126 0.84 -12.29 12.31
N PHE A 127 1.71 -12.96 13.06
CA PHE A 127 2.07 -12.61 14.43
C PHE A 127 3.58 -12.46 14.48
N GLY A 128 4.06 -11.23 14.68
CA GLY A 128 5.48 -10.95 14.60
C GLY A 128 5.88 -10.46 13.22
N ILE A 129 6.95 -11.03 12.66
CA ILE A 129 7.49 -10.67 11.34
C ILE A 129 6.49 -11.09 10.25
N GLY A 130 6.17 -10.21 9.31
CA GLY A 130 5.23 -10.48 8.22
C GLY A 130 5.75 -11.54 7.26
N THR A 131 5.31 -12.78 7.44
CA THR A 131 5.79 -13.91 6.63
C THR A 131 5.21 -13.87 5.22
N ASN A 132 4.06 -13.21 5.06
CA ASN A 132 3.35 -13.11 3.80
C ASN A 132 3.77 -11.89 2.95
N SER A 133 4.52 -10.97 3.55
CA SER A 133 4.97 -9.69 3.00
C SER A 133 6.48 -9.63 2.77
N GLY A 134 7.21 -10.75 2.71
CA GLY A 134 8.64 -10.75 2.37
C GLY A 134 9.58 -10.15 3.44
N ASP A 135 9.03 -9.75 4.59
CA ASP A 135 9.70 -9.06 5.70
C ASP A 135 10.83 -9.86 6.33
N VAL A 136 10.79 -11.17 6.17
CA VAL A 136 11.82 -12.12 6.62
C VAL A 136 13.20 -11.82 6.03
N THR A 137 13.27 -11.18 4.86
CA THR A 137 14.53 -10.86 4.18
C THR A 137 15.29 -9.70 4.82
N SER A 138 14.60 -8.81 5.55
CA SER A 138 15.20 -7.62 6.17
C SER A 138 16.12 -7.94 7.35
N TRP A 139 16.03 -9.17 7.88
CA TRP A 139 16.76 -9.67 9.05
C TRP A 139 18.15 -10.25 8.75
N ASN A 140 18.48 -10.41 7.46
CA ASN A 140 19.70 -11.08 7.01
C ASN A 140 20.58 -10.13 6.18
N LYS A 141 21.27 -9.21 6.85
CA LYS A 141 22.18 -8.25 6.21
C LYS A 141 23.63 -8.49 6.65
N PRO A 142 24.60 -8.57 5.71
CA PRO A 142 26.00 -8.74 6.05
C PRO A 142 26.56 -7.47 6.71
N VAL A 143 27.45 -7.64 7.69
CA VAL A 143 28.22 -6.55 8.31
C VAL A 143 29.44 -6.15 7.47
N SER A 144 29.94 -7.10 6.68
CA SER A 144 30.91 -6.87 5.62
C SER A 144 30.59 -7.81 4.47
N ASP A 145 30.46 -7.28 3.27
CA ASP A 145 30.36 -8.13 2.09
C ASP A 145 31.75 -8.62 1.62
N ALA A 146 31.76 -9.51 0.63
CA ALA A 146 32.97 -10.09 0.04
C ALA A 146 33.89 -9.05 -0.64
N GLU A 147 33.39 -7.83 -0.86
CA GLU A 147 34.10 -6.71 -1.45
C GLU A 147 34.65 -5.75 -0.37
N GLY A 148 34.29 -5.98 0.90
CA GLY A 148 34.74 -5.22 2.06
C GLY A 148 33.86 -4.01 2.41
N ASP A 149 32.69 -3.89 1.78
CA ASP A 149 31.76 -2.79 2.01
C ASP A 149 30.92 -3.06 3.26
N SER A 150 30.72 -2.02 4.08
CA SER A 150 29.87 -2.08 5.28
C SER A 150 28.51 -1.45 4.97
N ILE A 151 27.44 -2.24 5.11
CA ILE A 151 26.06 -1.75 4.88
C ILE A 151 25.46 -1.28 6.20
N ALA A 152 24.80 -0.11 6.16
CA ALA A 152 24.04 0.44 7.26
C ALA A 152 22.96 -0.57 7.75
N MET A 153 22.97 -0.85 9.06
CA MET A 153 22.22 -1.93 9.71
C MET A 153 20.69 -1.71 9.82
N GLY A 154 20.10 -0.80 9.03
CA GLY A 154 18.66 -0.57 8.99
C GLY A 154 18.00 -1.32 7.85
N GLY A 155 17.20 -2.35 8.15
CA GLY A 155 16.23 -2.92 7.22
C GLY A 155 14.92 -2.13 7.25
N HIS A 156 14.24 -2.05 6.11
CA HIS A 156 12.81 -1.75 6.01
C HIS A 156 12.13 -2.98 5.40
N TYR A 157 10.87 -3.19 5.73
CA TYR A 157 10.06 -4.30 5.23
C TYR A 157 9.63 -4.05 3.79
N ARG A 158 9.58 -5.11 2.96
CA ARG A 158 9.22 -5.00 1.52
C ARG A 158 8.59 -6.29 1.02
N ALA A 159 7.32 -6.21 0.62
CA ALA A 159 6.59 -7.32 0.02
C ALA A 159 6.80 -7.42 -1.49
N PRO A 160 6.98 -8.64 -2.04
CA PRO A 160 6.99 -8.85 -3.49
C PRO A 160 5.59 -8.73 -4.12
N PHE A 161 4.53 -8.65 -3.30
CA PHE A 161 3.14 -8.66 -3.76
C PHE A 161 2.33 -7.43 -3.39
N GLY A 162 2.84 -6.58 -2.50
CA GLY A 162 2.28 -5.25 -2.27
C GLY A 162 2.56 -4.36 -3.47
N ALA A 163 1.65 -3.45 -3.82
CA ALA A 163 2.06 -2.28 -4.57
C ALA A 163 3.09 -1.52 -3.71
N THR A 164 3.99 -0.84 -4.41
CA THR A 164 5.18 -0.18 -3.88
C THR A 164 4.85 1.11 -3.17
#